data_AF-A0A6G3WPA8-F1
#
_entry.id   AF-A0A6G3WPA8-F1
#
_cell.length_a   1.000
_cell.length_b   1.000
_cell.length_c   1.000
_cell.angle_alpha   90.00
_cell.angle_beta   90.00
_cell.angle_gamma   90.00
#
_symmetry.space_group_name_H-M   'P 1'
#
loop_
_entity.id
_entity.type
_entity.pdbx_description
1 polymer ?
#
loop_
_entity_poly.entity_id
_entity_poly.type
_entity_poly.pdbx_seq_one_letter_code
_entity_poly.pdbx_strand_id
1 'polypeptide(L)'
;PLLEEMFTLPDASVRTHGSGEPARFSAGLSVFTLGGRQVWGKTGGRWGYNSVVAATRDLSRTLVHSVGATDAKGKDANATAMGIVVAAFGAPPAA
;
A
#
# COMPACT_ATOMS: atom_id res chain seq x y z
N PRO A 1 -12.99 17.52 -4.56
CA PRO A 1 -12.92 17.56 -3.08
C PRO A 1 -12.45 16.24 -2.44
N LEU A 2 -13.06 15.09 -2.77
CA LEU A 2 -12.75 13.81 -2.11
C LEU A 2 -11.32 13.31 -2.31
N LEU A 3 -10.68 13.61 -3.46
CA LEU A 3 -9.32 13.13 -3.74
C LEU A 3 -8.27 13.65 -2.74
N GLU A 4 -8.38 14.92 -2.32
CA GLU A 4 -7.47 15.49 -1.33
C GLU A 4 -7.60 14.78 0.02
N GLU A 5 -8.82 14.44 0.42
CA GLU A 5 -9.09 13.68 1.65
C GLU A 5 -8.47 12.27 1.58
N MET A 6 -8.50 11.61 0.42
CA MET A 6 -7.85 10.32 0.21
C MET A 6 -6.31 10.38 0.36
N PHE A 7 -5.69 11.55 0.21
CA PHE A 7 -4.25 11.78 0.42
C PHE A 7 -3.92 12.44 1.76
N THR A 8 -4.91 12.62 2.64
CA THR A 8 -4.74 13.26 3.94
C THR A 8 -4.71 12.19 5.03
N LEU A 9 -3.62 12.12 5.78
CA LEU A 9 -3.53 11.28 6.97
C LEU A 9 -4.19 11.97 8.18
N PRO A 10 -4.60 11.18 9.19
CA PRO A 10 -4.92 11.72 10.50
C PRO A 10 -3.76 12.55 11.09
N ASP A 11 -4.08 13.34 12.11
CA ASP A 11 -3.09 14.15 12.82
C ASP A 11 -1.87 13.33 13.28
N ALA A 12 -0.70 13.98 13.32
CA ALA A 12 0.56 13.35 13.66
C ALA A 12 0.63 12.81 15.09
N SER A 13 -0.35 13.09 15.97
CA SER A 13 -0.52 12.48 17.29
C SER A 13 -1.25 11.12 17.26
N VAL A 14 -2.00 10.82 16.20
CA VAL A 14 -2.74 9.56 16.04
C VAL A 14 -1.77 8.41 15.80
N ARG A 15 -2.04 7.26 16.44
CA ARG A 15 -1.22 6.04 16.34
C ARG A 15 -2.01 4.87 15.80
N THR A 16 -1.34 4.04 15.00
CA THR A 16 -1.88 2.79 14.48
C THR A 16 -2.09 1.81 15.64
N HIS A 17 -3.34 1.39 15.84
CA HIS A 17 -3.69 0.42 16.88
C HIS A 17 -2.87 -0.88 16.74
N GLY A 18 -2.40 -1.41 17.87
CA GLY A 18 -1.60 -2.64 17.93
C GLY A 18 -0.10 -2.48 17.66
N SER A 19 0.32 -1.45 16.92
CA SER A 19 1.76 -1.19 16.66
C SER A 19 2.29 0.07 17.34
N GLY A 20 1.45 1.08 17.57
CA GLY A 20 1.91 2.37 18.11
C GLY A 20 2.70 3.21 17.11
N GLU A 21 2.74 2.82 15.83
CA GLU A 21 3.40 3.56 14.76
C GLU A 21 2.55 4.74 14.27
N PRO A 22 3.13 5.72 13.56
CA PRO A 22 2.36 6.78 12.89
C PRO A 22 1.23 6.23 12.02
N ALA A 23 0.17 7.01 11.86
CA ALA A 23 -0.96 6.65 10.99
C ALA A 23 -0.50 6.54 9.54
N ARG A 24 -0.91 5.47 8.86
CA ARG A 24 -0.62 5.22 7.43
C ARG A 24 -1.86 4.99 6.57
N PHE A 25 -3.04 5.08 7.17
CA PHE A 25 -4.33 4.87 6.50
C PHE A 25 -5.08 6.20 6.44
N SER A 26 -5.64 6.51 5.29
CA SER A 26 -6.49 7.68 5.03
C SER A 26 -7.91 7.25 4.65
N ALA A 27 -8.68 8.13 4.02
CA ALA A 27 -9.95 7.78 3.37
C ALA A 27 -9.73 6.82 2.18
N GLY A 28 -9.72 5.51 2.45
CA GLY A 28 -9.70 4.45 1.44
C GLY A 28 -8.34 4.12 0.83
N LEU A 29 -7.28 4.86 1.15
CA LEU A 29 -5.90 4.57 0.76
C LEU A 29 -5.00 4.32 1.96
N SER A 30 -3.83 3.75 1.69
CA SER A 30 -2.70 3.68 2.60
C SER A 30 -1.45 4.21 1.91
N VAL A 31 -0.53 4.77 2.69
CA VAL A 31 0.76 5.27 2.20
C VAL A 31 1.92 4.42 2.68
N PHE A 32 2.89 4.22 1.78
CA PHE A 32 4.16 3.57 2.07
C PHE A 32 5.30 4.36 1.45
N THR A 33 6.45 4.37 2.11
CA THR A 33 7.70 4.84 1.49
C THR A 33 8.34 3.65 0.80
N LEU A 34 8.51 3.71 -0.52
CA LEU A 34 9.16 2.67 -1.34
C LEU A 34 10.13 3.36 -2.29
N GLY A 35 11.36 2.87 -2.44
CA GLY A 35 12.37 3.48 -3.31
C GLY A 35 12.60 4.97 -3.08
N GLY A 36 12.46 5.43 -1.82
CA GLY A 36 12.63 6.83 -1.44
C GLY A 36 11.45 7.76 -1.79
N ARG A 37 10.27 7.23 -2.17
CA ARG A 37 9.08 8.03 -2.52
C ARG A 37 7.83 7.55 -1.80
N GLN A 38 6.87 8.46 -1.63
CA GLN A 38 5.55 8.11 -1.13
C GLN A 38 4.72 7.46 -2.24
N VAL A 39 4.24 6.25 -1.96
CA VAL A 39 3.33 5.48 -2.80
C VAL A 39 2.04 5.29 -2.06
N TRP A 40 0.94 5.64 -2.71
CA TRP A 40 -0.41 5.56 -2.17
C TRP A 40 -1.18 4.46 -2.89
N GLY A 41 -1.90 3.65 -2.13
CA GLY A 41 -2.66 2.58 -2.76
C GLY A 41 -3.51 1.77 -1.81
N LYS A 42 -4.15 0.78 -2.41
CA LYS A 42 -4.98 -0.20 -1.72
C LYS A 42 -4.68 -1.60 -2.22
N THR A 43 -4.56 -2.51 -1.26
CA THR A 43 -4.51 -3.95 -1.49
C THR A 43 -5.90 -4.57 -1.32
N GLY A 44 -6.18 -5.66 -2.04
CA GLY A 44 -7.38 -6.47 -1.91
C GLY A 44 -7.05 -7.95 -2.03
N GLY A 45 -7.66 -8.78 -1.19
CA GLY A 45 -7.46 -10.23 -1.19
C GLY A 45 -8.80 -10.95 -1.23
N ARG A 46 -8.91 -11.94 -2.11
CA ARG A 46 -10.00 -12.93 -2.18
C ARG A 46 -9.39 -14.25 -2.60
N TRP A 47 -10.02 -15.37 -2.26
CA TRP A 47 -9.60 -16.66 -2.81
C TRP A 47 -9.52 -16.58 -4.35
N GLY A 48 -8.37 -16.98 -4.90
CA GLY A 48 -8.03 -16.86 -6.32
C GLY A 48 -7.26 -15.59 -6.68
N TYR A 49 -7.27 -14.53 -5.86
CA TYR A 49 -6.79 -13.20 -6.25
C TYR A 49 -6.16 -12.39 -5.11
N ASN A 50 -4.95 -11.90 -5.34
CA ASN A 50 -4.35 -10.78 -4.62
C ASN A 50 -4.17 -9.61 -5.58
N SER A 51 -4.83 -8.49 -5.28
CA SER A 51 -4.91 -7.33 -6.17
C SER A 51 -4.38 -6.07 -5.51
N VAL A 52 -3.81 -5.18 -6.31
CA VAL A 52 -3.30 -3.86 -5.90
C VAL A 52 -3.68 -2.82 -6.93
N VAL A 53 -4.02 -1.63 -6.42
CA VAL A 53 -3.96 -0.36 -7.16
C VAL A 53 -3.10 0.59 -6.34
N ALA A 54 -1.99 1.07 -6.90
CA ALA A 54 -1.07 1.97 -6.23
C ALA A 54 -0.40 2.94 -7.20
N ALA A 55 -0.07 4.14 -6.75
CA ALA A 55 0.65 5.12 -7.54
C ALA A 55 1.40 6.14 -6.67
N THR A 56 2.35 6.85 -7.28
CA THR A 56 2.81 8.14 -6.74
C THR A 56 1.72 9.20 -6.95
N ARG A 57 1.69 10.25 -6.11
CA ARG A 57 0.64 11.28 -6.20
C ARG A 57 0.64 12.03 -7.54
N ASP A 58 1.80 12.17 -8.16
CA ASP A 58 2.00 12.75 -9.49
C ASP A 58 1.79 11.75 -10.64
N LEU A 59 1.43 10.49 -10.33
CA LEU A 59 1.25 9.38 -11.27
C LEU A 59 2.49 9.03 -12.12
N SER A 60 3.66 9.58 -11.82
CA SER A 60 4.92 9.25 -12.51
C SER A 60 5.27 7.76 -12.43
N ARG A 61 4.72 7.03 -11.44
CA ARG A 61 4.63 5.58 -11.42
C ARG A 61 3.24 5.14 -10.98
N THR A 62 2.68 4.18 -11.71
CA THR A 62 1.38 3.56 -11.42
C THR A 62 1.52 2.05 -11.54
N LEU A 63 0.91 1.32 -10.62
CA LEU A 63 0.86 -0.14 -10.60
C LEU A 63 -0.57 -0.59 -10.37
N VAL A 64 -1.06 -1.43 -11.28
CA VAL A 64 -2.28 -2.22 -11.09
C VAL A 64 -1.92 -3.67 -11.38
N HIS A 65 -2.22 -4.57 -10.46
CA HIS A 65 -2.03 -5.99 -10.69
C HIS A 65 -3.11 -6.84 -10.03
N SER A 66 -3.24 -8.06 -10.52
CA SER A 66 -3.94 -9.15 -9.86
C SER A 66 -3.12 -10.42 -10.07
N VAL A 67 -2.73 -11.08 -8.98
CA VAL A 67 -1.98 -12.33 -9.00
C VAL A 67 -2.81 -13.44 -8.40
N GLY A 68 -2.65 -14.66 -8.92
CA GLY A 68 -3.29 -15.85 -8.37
C GLY A 68 -2.91 -16.03 -6.89
N ALA A 69 -3.91 -16.26 -6.04
CA ALA A 69 -3.71 -16.48 -4.60
C ALA A 69 -4.57 -17.63 -4.08
N THR A 70 -4.04 -18.42 -3.17
CA THR A 70 -4.73 -19.56 -2.52
C THR A 70 -5.23 -19.21 -1.12
N ASP A 71 -5.27 -17.93 -0.77
CA ASP A 71 -5.85 -17.43 0.46
C ASP A 71 -6.48 -16.03 0.24
N ALA A 72 -7.27 -15.58 1.21
CA ALA A 72 -7.86 -14.23 1.21
C ALA A 72 -7.32 -13.33 2.33
N LYS A 73 -6.68 -13.93 3.34
CA LYS A 73 -6.23 -13.32 4.60
C LYS A 73 -4.98 -14.03 5.13
N GLY A 74 -4.09 -14.47 4.23
CA GLY A 74 -2.79 -14.98 4.63
C GLY A 74 -2.10 -14.01 5.59
N LYS A 75 -1.51 -14.54 6.66
CA LYS A 75 -0.73 -13.75 7.63
C LYS A 75 0.52 -13.13 7.00
N ASP A 76 1.02 -13.78 5.95
CA ASP A 76 2.26 -13.42 5.27
C ASP A 76 1.95 -12.77 3.92
N ALA A 77 2.84 -11.87 3.48
CA ALA A 77 2.72 -11.25 2.16
C ALA A 77 3.03 -12.27 1.06
N ASN A 78 2.25 -12.27 -0.02
CA ASN A 78 2.54 -13.07 -1.20
C ASN A 78 3.85 -12.59 -1.84
N ALA A 79 4.87 -13.46 -1.90
CA ALA A 79 6.20 -13.11 -2.38
C ALA A 79 6.20 -12.58 -3.83
N THR A 80 5.38 -13.17 -4.70
CA THR A 80 5.22 -12.71 -6.09
C THR A 80 4.63 -11.31 -6.14
N ALA A 81 3.57 -11.05 -5.37
CA ALA A 81 2.97 -9.71 -5.29
C ALA A 81 4.00 -8.68 -4.79
N MET A 82 4.77 -9.02 -3.76
CA MET A 82 5.81 -8.14 -3.22
C MET A 82 6.92 -7.87 -4.24
N GLY A 83 7.35 -8.88 -4.99
CA GLY A 83 8.35 -8.72 -6.06
C GLY A 83 7.91 -7.72 -7.12
N ILE A 84 6.63 -7.77 -7.53
CA ILE A 84 6.05 -6.82 -8.49
C ILE A 84 6.05 -5.39 -7.91
N VAL A 85 5.62 -5.22 -6.65
CA VAL A 85 5.60 -3.91 -5.97
C VAL A 85 7.01 -3.32 -5.89
N VAL A 86 8.00 -4.10 -5.49
CA VAL A 86 9.40 -3.65 -5.38
C VAL A 86 9.99 -3.33 -6.75
N ALA A 87 9.68 -4.12 -7.79
CA ALA A 87 10.12 -3.81 -9.14
C ALA A 87 9.52 -2.48 -9.65
N ALA A 88 8.28 -2.17 -9.30
CA ALA A 88 7.60 -0.96 -9.74
C ALA A 88 8.05 0.30 -8.99
N PHE A 89 8.28 0.20 -7.68
CA PHE A 89 8.47 1.36 -6.80
C PHE A 89 9.81 1.40 -6.06
N GLY A 90 10.57 0.30 -6.02
CA GLY A 90 11.80 0.15 -5.25
C GLY A 90 11.58 -0.53 -3.89
N ALA A 91 12.68 -0.83 -3.21
CA ALA A 91 12.67 -1.49 -1.91
C ALA A 91 12.11 -0.57 -0.79
N PRO A 92 11.50 -1.14 0.26
CA PRO A 92 11.20 -0.38 1.47
C PRO A 92 12.48 0.14 2.15
N PRO A 93 12.39 1.14 3.04
CA PRO A 93 13.51 1.59 3.86
C PRO A 93 14.14 0.43 4.64
N ALA A 94 15.43 0.53 4.92
CA ALA A 94 16.07 -0.34 5.90
C ALA A 94 15.36 -0.19 7.26
N ALA A 95 15.25 -1.31 7.98
CA ALA A 95 14.66 -1.36 9.32
C ALA A 95 15.53 -0.63 10.35
#